data_AF-A0A1L5KYJ7-F1
#
_entry.id   AF-A0A1L5KYJ7-F1
#
_cell.length_a   1.000
_cell.length_b   1.000
_cell.length_c   1.000
_cell.angle_alpha   90.00
_cell.angle_beta   90.00
_cell.angle_gamma   90.00
#
_symmetry.space_group_name_H-M   'P 1'
#
loop_
_entity.id
_entity.type
_entity.pdbx_description
1 polymer ?
#
loop_
_entity_poly.entity_id
_entity_poly.type
_entity_poly.pdbx_seq_one_letter_code
_entity_poly.pdbx_strand_id
1 'polypeptide(L)'
;MDECHRSTFGDMLQVIRRSFPNALFFGFTGTPILGENQKKNSTTAMVFGRCLHRYSIADGIRDHNVLGFDPYMVTTYKDSDVRRVVALDKAKAESTEDALADPIKAKVFQHYMDKSEVPMGPMVDGAGNRLSGIEDFLGRDQYGIDSPHPNMVVSDILEQFPVLSHAGKFHAMLATSSIPEAV
;
A
#
# COMPACT_ATOMS: atom_id res chain seq x y z
N MET A 1 -17.65 -17.46 13.98
CA MET A 1 -17.11 -17.14 12.64
C MET A 1 -15.80 -16.44 12.83
N ASP A 2 -14.74 -17.01 12.25
CA ASP A 2 -13.39 -16.49 12.33
C ASP A 2 -13.04 -15.68 11.08
N GLU A 3 -12.17 -14.68 11.23
CA GLU A 3 -11.84 -13.66 10.23
C GLU A 3 -13.05 -13.14 9.45
N CYS A 4 -14.09 -12.75 10.19
CA CYS A 4 -15.43 -12.50 9.64
C CYS A 4 -15.53 -11.27 8.70
N HIS A 5 -14.43 -10.52 8.52
CA HIS A 5 -14.30 -9.45 7.54
C HIS A 5 -14.05 -9.96 6.10
N ARG A 6 -13.52 -11.18 5.93
CA ARG A 6 -13.13 -11.77 4.62
C ARG A 6 -14.16 -12.74 4.07
N SER A 7 -14.52 -13.76 4.84
CA SER A 7 -15.03 -15.02 4.26
C SER A 7 -16.55 -15.12 4.20
N THR A 8 -17.27 -14.30 4.96
CA THR A 8 -18.72 -14.46 5.15
C THR A 8 -19.50 -13.17 4.92
N PHE A 9 -18.83 -12.09 4.53
CA PHE A 9 -19.45 -10.78 4.38
C PHE A 9 -20.20 -10.72 3.03
N GLY A 10 -21.41 -11.30 2.99
CA GLY A 10 -22.24 -11.40 1.79
C GLY A 10 -23.31 -12.50 1.86
N ASP A 11 -23.57 -13.13 0.72
CA ASP A 11 -24.68 -14.08 0.54
C ASP A 11 -24.55 -15.34 1.40
N MET A 12 -23.32 -15.81 1.66
CA MET A 12 -23.09 -17.00 2.48
C MET A 12 -23.60 -16.82 3.92
N LEU A 13 -23.36 -15.66 4.54
CA LEU A 13 -23.88 -15.41 5.88
C LEU A 13 -25.40 -15.30 5.89
N GLN A 14 -26.00 -14.78 4.81
CA GLN A 14 -27.46 -14.76 4.67
C GLN A 14 -28.02 -16.19 4.60
N VAL A 15 -27.37 -17.08 3.84
CA VAL A 15 -27.75 -18.50 3.77
C VAL A 15 -27.62 -19.14 5.14
N ILE A 16 -26.49 -18.97 5.83
CA ILE A 16 -26.27 -19.55 7.17
C ILE A 16 -27.33 -19.06 8.16
N ARG A 17 -27.67 -17.76 8.15
CA ARG A 17 -28.73 -17.21 9.01
C ARG A 17 -30.10 -17.78 8.71
N ARG A 18 -30.44 -18.01 7.43
CA ARG A 18 -31.70 -18.65 7.02
C ARG A 18 -31.73 -20.12 7.42
N SER A 19 -30.61 -20.82 7.31
CA SER A 19 -30.49 -22.24 7.70
C SER A 19 -30.57 -22.44 9.22
N PHE A 20 -30.13 -21.46 10.01
CA PHE A 20 -30.10 -21.54 11.47
C PHE A 20 -30.80 -20.32 12.12
N PRO A 21 -32.13 -20.21 12.04
CA PRO A 21 -32.87 -19.01 12.42
C PRO A 21 -32.80 -18.68 13.92
N ASN A 22 -32.53 -19.68 14.77
CA ASN A 22 -32.48 -19.53 16.23
C ASN A 22 -31.04 -19.60 16.79
N ALA A 23 -30.02 -19.55 15.93
CA ALA A 23 -28.63 -19.62 16.37
C ALA A 23 -28.09 -18.25 16.80
N LEU A 24 -27.23 -18.27 17.82
CA LEU A 24 -26.41 -17.13 18.20
C LEU A 24 -25.08 -17.17 17.45
N PHE A 25 -24.70 -16.05 16.84
CA PHE A 25 -23.48 -15.94 16.05
C PHE A 25 -22.46 -15.04 16.74
N PHE A 26 -21.29 -15.60 17.05
CA PHE A 26 -20.13 -14.84 17.49
C PHE A 26 -19.15 -14.66 16.34
N GLY A 27 -18.65 -13.43 16.17
CA GLY A 27 -17.65 -13.07 15.16
C GLY A 27 -16.33 -12.70 15.83
N PHE A 28 -15.23 -13.27 15.33
CA PHE A 28 -13.86 -12.92 15.67
C PHE A 28 -13.19 -12.36 14.41
N THR A 29 -12.45 -11.26 14.55
CA THR A 29 -11.73 -10.63 13.43
C THR A 29 -10.64 -9.71 13.96
N GLY A 30 -9.46 -9.75 13.34
CA GLY A 30 -8.38 -8.80 13.61
C GLY A 30 -8.62 -7.42 12.95
N THR A 31 -9.40 -7.39 11.88
CA THR A 31 -9.61 -6.20 11.03
C THR A 31 -11.12 -5.93 10.87
N PRO A 32 -11.77 -5.29 11.86
CA PRO A 32 -13.20 -4.98 11.76
C PRO A 32 -13.49 -3.99 10.61
N ILE A 33 -14.65 -4.16 9.97
CA ILE A 33 -15.19 -3.20 9.00
C ILE A 33 -15.93 -2.11 9.78
N LEU A 34 -15.38 -0.91 9.75
CA LEU A 34 -15.84 0.33 10.35
C LEU A 34 -16.46 1.25 9.30
N GLY A 35 -16.88 2.45 9.72
CA GLY A 35 -17.46 3.45 8.83
C GLY A 35 -16.52 3.91 7.71
N GLU A 36 -15.22 4.00 8.03
CA GLU A 36 -14.19 4.55 7.15
C GLU A 36 -13.74 3.57 6.06
N ASN A 37 -13.86 2.26 6.29
CA ASN A 37 -13.47 1.19 5.36
C ASN A 37 -14.68 0.33 4.93
N GLN A 38 -15.88 0.93 4.90
CA GLN A 38 -17.12 0.23 4.55
C GLN A 38 -16.98 -0.47 3.19
N LYS A 39 -17.26 -1.77 3.20
CA LYS A 39 -17.50 -2.55 1.98
C LYS A 39 -19.00 -2.71 1.82
N LYS A 40 -19.55 -2.34 0.66
CA LYS A 40 -20.98 -2.47 0.34
C LYS A 40 -21.89 -1.84 1.43
N ASN A 41 -21.49 -0.69 1.98
CA ASN A 41 -22.22 0.05 3.03
C ASN A 41 -22.55 -0.78 4.28
N SER A 42 -21.72 -1.77 4.62
CA SER A 42 -21.97 -2.67 5.74
C SER A 42 -20.77 -2.69 6.68
N THR A 43 -21.01 -2.60 7.99
CA THR A 43 -19.99 -2.67 9.04
C THR A 43 -20.07 -4.00 9.78
N THR A 44 -18.96 -4.41 10.42
CA THR A 44 -18.97 -5.60 11.28
C THR A 44 -20.02 -5.49 12.38
N ALA A 45 -20.28 -4.28 12.88
CA ALA A 45 -21.30 -4.01 13.88
C ALA A 45 -22.73 -4.20 13.36
N MET A 46 -23.02 -3.82 12.11
CA MET A 46 -24.31 -4.08 11.48
C MET A 46 -24.58 -5.59 11.32
N VAL A 47 -23.52 -6.37 11.13
CA VAL A 47 -23.63 -7.81 10.89
C VAL A 47 -23.68 -8.61 12.18
N PHE A 48 -22.78 -8.36 13.14
CA PHE A 48 -22.64 -9.17 14.36
C PHE A 48 -23.13 -8.47 15.63
N GLY A 49 -23.59 -7.22 15.53
CA GLY A 49 -23.98 -6.41 16.67
C GLY A 49 -22.79 -5.71 17.33
N ARG A 50 -22.99 -5.24 18.56
CA ARG A 50 -21.99 -4.47 19.31
C ARG A 50 -20.73 -5.31 19.58
N CYS A 51 -19.56 -4.70 19.42
CA CYS A 51 -18.29 -5.29 19.88
C CYS A 51 -18.37 -5.60 21.38
N LEU A 52 -18.19 -6.87 21.74
CA LEU A 52 -18.27 -7.33 23.12
C LEU A 52 -16.96 -7.12 23.88
N HIS A 53 -15.83 -7.29 23.19
CA HIS A 53 -14.49 -7.11 23.74
C HIS A 53 -13.49 -6.84 22.60
N ARG A 54 -12.40 -6.15 22.91
CA ARG A 54 -11.31 -5.88 21.97
C ARG A 54 -9.96 -6.05 22.66
N TYR A 55 -9.11 -6.86 22.05
CA TYR A 55 -7.69 -6.95 22.36
C TYR A 55 -6.93 -6.51 21.12
N SER A 56 -6.28 -5.35 21.19
CA SER A 56 -5.67 -4.70 20.03
C SER A 56 -4.24 -5.17 19.80
N ILE A 57 -3.68 -4.86 18.64
CA ILE A 57 -2.27 -5.10 18.37
C ILE A 57 -1.35 -4.34 19.34
N ALA A 58 -1.77 -3.15 19.79
CA ALA A 58 -1.04 -2.39 20.79
C ALA A 58 -1.01 -3.10 22.16
N ASP A 59 -2.13 -3.73 22.56
CA ASP A 59 -2.17 -4.58 23.76
C ASP A 59 -1.25 -5.80 23.57
N GLY A 60 -1.33 -6.45 22.40
CA GLY A 60 -0.47 -7.58 22.01
C GLY A 60 1.02 -7.29 22.13
N ILE A 61 1.46 -6.13 21.65
CA ILE A 61 2.86 -5.69 21.71
C ILE A 61 3.26 -5.37 23.16
N ARG A 62 2.42 -4.61 23.89
CA ARG A 62 2.68 -4.25 25.30
C ARG A 62 2.84 -5.48 26.18
N ASP A 63 2.01 -6.49 25.94
CA ASP A 63 1.97 -7.71 26.75
C ASP A 63 2.96 -8.78 26.23
N HIS A 64 3.82 -8.44 25.26
CA HIS A 64 4.81 -9.33 24.63
C HIS A 64 4.25 -10.59 23.95
N ASN A 65 2.96 -10.58 23.61
CA ASN A 65 2.30 -11.66 22.86
C ASN A 65 2.44 -11.49 21.34
N VAL A 66 2.78 -10.28 20.89
CA VAL A 66 3.02 -9.93 19.48
C VAL A 66 4.33 -9.13 19.39
N LEU A 67 5.14 -9.40 18.37
CA LEU A 67 6.37 -8.63 18.12
C LEU A 67 6.05 -7.25 17.52
N GLY A 68 6.92 -6.28 17.78
CA GLY A 68 6.89 -4.98 17.11
C GLY A 68 7.24 -5.10 15.62
N PHE A 69 6.94 -4.04 14.88
CA PHE A 69 7.27 -3.92 13.45
C PHE A 69 8.39 -2.89 13.27
N ASP A 70 9.28 -3.15 12.31
CA ASP A 70 10.33 -2.23 11.86
C ASP A 70 10.16 -1.94 10.36
N PRO A 71 9.18 -1.12 9.96
CA PRO A 71 8.92 -0.82 8.55
C PRO A 71 9.89 0.23 8.02
N TYR A 72 10.59 -0.09 6.93
CA TYR A 72 11.42 0.86 6.19
C TYR A 72 11.23 0.69 4.69
N MET A 73 11.43 1.78 3.96
CA MET A 73 11.33 1.81 2.50
C MET A 73 12.72 1.62 1.89
N VAL A 74 12.82 0.70 0.94
CA VAL A 74 14.03 0.51 0.12
C VAL A 74 13.73 1.05 -1.28
N THR A 75 14.56 1.98 -1.76
CA THR A 75 14.37 2.61 -3.06
C THR A 75 15.24 1.94 -4.12
N THR A 76 14.65 1.54 -5.25
CA THR A 76 15.43 1.09 -6.42
C THR A 76 15.93 2.26 -7.25
N TYR A 77 15.18 3.36 -7.27
CA TYR A 77 15.57 4.57 -7.99
C TYR A 77 15.77 5.72 -7.01
N LYS A 78 16.65 6.65 -7.36
CA LYS A 78 16.75 7.91 -6.61
C LYS A 78 15.49 8.72 -6.88
N ASP A 79 14.93 9.34 -5.84
CA ASP A 79 13.79 10.26 -5.96
C ASP A 79 14.00 11.32 -7.06
N SER A 80 15.23 11.81 -7.21
CA SER A 80 15.57 12.81 -8.24
C SER A 80 15.40 12.29 -9.66
N ASP A 81 15.69 11.00 -9.89
CA ASP A 81 15.61 10.39 -11.22
C ASP A 81 14.16 10.17 -11.62
N VAL A 82 13.36 9.60 -10.72
CA VAL A 82 11.93 9.38 -10.97
C VAL A 82 11.15 10.70 -11.08
N ARG A 83 11.50 11.72 -10.28
CA ARG A 83 10.94 13.07 -10.43
C ARG A 83 11.23 13.67 -11.78
N ARG A 84 12.47 13.54 -12.24
CA ARG A 84 12.89 14.06 -13.55
C ARG A 84 12.11 13.41 -14.69
N VAL A 85 11.87 12.10 -14.64
CA VAL A 85 11.04 11.40 -15.62
C VAL A 85 9.63 12.02 -15.69
N VAL A 86 8.98 12.18 -14.54
CA VAL A 86 7.63 12.80 -14.47
C VAL A 86 7.66 14.27 -14.91
N ALA A 87 8.66 15.03 -14.46
CA ALA A 87 8.77 16.45 -14.77
C ALA A 87 8.95 16.70 -16.27
N LEU A 88 9.73 15.88 -16.96
CA LEU A 88 9.92 15.95 -18.42
C LEU A 88 8.62 15.61 -19.17
N ASP A 89 7.93 14.53 -18.77
CA ASP A 89 6.64 14.14 -19.35
C ASP A 89 5.60 15.27 -19.21
N LYS A 90 5.46 15.82 -18.00
CA LYS A 90 4.49 16.89 -17.70
C LYS A 90 4.83 18.19 -18.40
N ALA A 91 6.12 18.53 -18.51
CA ALA A 91 6.58 19.69 -19.25
C ALA A 91 6.54 19.50 -20.78
N LYS A 92 6.28 18.28 -21.27
CA LYS A 92 6.37 17.90 -22.69
C LYS A 92 7.74 18.28 -23.27
N ALA A 93 8.79 17.92 -22.54
CA ALA A 93 10.17 18.24 -22.88
C ALA A 93 10.97 16.96 -23.15
N GLU A 94 11.86 17.01 -24.14
CA GLU A 94 12.72 15.87 -24.49
C GLU A 94 13.95 15.76 -23.59
N SER A 95 14.41 16.89 -23.04
CA SER A 95 15.53 16.94 -22.10
C SER A 95 15.36 18.03 -21.05
N THR A 96 16.21 18.00 -20.04
CA THR A 96 16.27 19.05 -19.01
C THR A 96 16.59 20.41 -19.61
N GLU A 97 17.43 20.46 -20.64
CA GLU A 97 17.82 21.69 -21.32
C GLU A 97 16.64 22.26 -22.12
N ASP A 98 15.89 21.42 -22.84
CA ASP A 98 14.67 21.83 -23.54
C ASP A 98 13.61 22.33 -22.55
N ALA A 99 13.42 21.62 -21.44
CA ALA A 99 12.48 22.04 -20.40
C ALA A 99 12.85 23.42 -19.83
N LEU A 100 14.14 23.67 -19.58
CA LEU A 100 14.60 24.91 -18.94
C LEU A 100 14.75 26.09 -19.93
N ALA A 101 14.83 25.83 -21.24
CA ALA A 101 14.93 26.85 -22.26
C ALA A 101 13.63 27.63 -22.50
N ASP A 102 12.46 26.98 -22.31
CA ASP A 102 11.15 27.61 -22.42
C ASP A 102 10.60 27.97 -21.02
N PRO A 103 10.29 29.24 -20.72
CA PRO A 103 9.79 29.65 -19.40
C PRO A 103 8.52 28.92 -18.93
N ILE A 104 7.65 28.50 -19.85
CA ILE A 104 6.41 27.77 -19.54
C ILE A 104 6.76 26.33 -19.18
N LYS A 105 7.58 25.65 -19.99
CA LYS A 105 8.03 24.28 -19.69
C LYS A 105 8.84 24.25 -18.40
N ALA A 106 9.71 25.24 -18.19
CA ALA A 106 10.57 25.35 -17.03
C ALA A 106 9.75 25.44 -15.74
N LYS A 107 8.67 26.22 -15.76
CA LYS A 107 7.75 26.33 -14.62
C LYS A 107 7.11 25.00 -14.27
N VAL A 108 6.64 24.25 -15.26
CA VAL A 108 6.04 22.91 -15.04
C VAL A 108 7.11 21.94 -14.55
N PHE A 109 8.27 21.91 -15.18
CA PHE A 109 9.38 21.04 -14.79
C PHE A 109 9.81 21.29 -13.33
N GLN A 110 9.99 22.56 -12.95
CA GLN A 110 10.38 22.95 -11.59
C GLN A 110 9.34 22.57 -10.54
N HIS A 111 8.04 22.71 -10.85
CA HIS A 111 6.96 22.30 -9.96
C HIS A 111 7.07 20.81 -9.55
N TYR A 112 7.27 19.90 -10.52
CA TYR A 112 7.40 18.46 -10.22
C TYR A 112 8.76 18.09 -9.59
N MET A 113 9.80 18.91 -9.82
CA MET A 113 11.09 18.74 -9.15
C MET A 113 11.08 19.22 -7.69
N ASP A 114 10.17 20.13 -7.33
CA ASP A 114 10.07 20.66 -5.97
C ASP A 114 9.44 19.63 -5.02
N LYS A 115 10.22 19.21 -4.03
CA LYS A 115 9.81 18.23 -3.01
C LYS A 115 8.74 18.76 -2.04
N SER A 116 8.67 20.09 -1.89
CA SER A 116 7.70 20.75 -1.01
C SER A 116 6.34 20.92 -1.67
N GLU A 117 6.31 21.01 -3.01
CA GLU A 117 5.08 21.14 -3.77
C GLU A 117 4.50 19.78 -4.17
N VAL A 118 5.34 18.85 -4.64
CA VAL A 118 4.90 17.53 -5.09
C VAL A 118 5.59 16.44 -4.26
N PRO A 119 4.89 15.73 -3.37
CA PRO A 119 5.42 14.59 -2.61
C PRO A 119 5.66 13.36 -3.50
N MET A 120 6.36 12.35 -2.98
CA MET A 120 6.56 11.09 -3.72
C MET A 120 5.24 10.30 -3.86
N GLY A 121 4.56 10.04 -2.74
CA GLY A 121 3.24 9.40 -2.72
C GLY A 121 2.08 10.41 -2.68
N PRO A 122 0.83 9.95 -2.91
CA PRO A 122 -0.34 10.80 -2.85
C PRO A 122 -0.55 11.44 -1.47
N MET A 123 -1.08 12.64 -1.45
CA MET A 123 -1.48 13.35 -0.23
C MET A 123 -2.96 13.72 -0.27
N VAL A 124 -3.52 14.04 0.90
CA VAL A 124 -4.88 14.59 1.01
C VAL A 124 -4.75 16.01 1.56
N ASP A 125 -5.36 16.98 0.89
CA ASP A 125 -5.35 18.36 1.34
C ASP A 125 -6.31 18.59 2.53
N GLY A 126 -6.29 19.79 3.11
CA GLY A 126 -7.18 20.16 4.21
C GLY A 126 -8.68 20.16 3.86
N ALA A 127 -9.02 20.09 2.57
CA ALA A 127 -10.39 19.98 2.07
C ALA A 127 -10.81 18.53 1.74
N GLY A 128 -9.93 17.56 1.95
CA GLY A 128 -10.20 16.15 1.68
C GLY A 128 -9.97 15.72 0.23
N ASN A 129 -9.39 16.57 -0.63
CA ASN A 129 -9.08 16.22 -2.01
C ASN A 129 -7.77 15.42 -2.07
N ARG A 130 -7.75 14.37 -2.89
CA ARG A 130 -6.52 13.63 -3.20
C ARG A 130 -5.65 14.43 -4.17
N LEU A 131 -4.45 14.75 -3.74
CA LEU A 131 -3.38 15.33 -4.53
C LEU A 131 -2.45 14.21 -5.00
N SER A 132 -2.15 14.18 -6.30
CA SER A 132 -1.27 13.18 -6.88
C SER A 132 0.19 13.42 -6.48
N GLY A 133 0.88 12.34 -6.09
CA GLY A 133 2.33 12.33 -5.92
C GLY A 133 3.06 11.97 -7.21
N ILE A 134 4.39 12.04 -7.17
CA ILE A 134 5.26 11.63 -8.30
C ILE A 134 4.97 10.19 -8.73
N GLU A 135 4.80 9.28 -7.77
CA GLU A 135 4.58 7.85 -8.05
C GLU A 135 3.23 7.57 -8.69
N ASP A 136 2.24 8.46 -8.55
CA ASP A 136 0.95 8.30 -9.24
C ASP A 136 1.07 8.46 -10.77
N PHE A 137 2.18 9.03 -11.26
CA PHE A 137 2.47 9.21 -12.68
C PHE A 137 3.43 8.15 -13.23
N LEU A 138 3.96 7.28 -12.37
CA LEU A 138 4.85 6.21 -12.75
C LEU A 138 4.06 4.91 -12.87
N GLY A 139 4.39 4.13 -13.88
CA GLY A 139 3.69 2.89 -14.18
C GLY A 139 4.64 1.76 -14.53
N ARG A 140 4.15 0.86 -15.40
CA ARG A 140 4.90 -0.32 -15.84
C ARG A 140 6.22 0.00 -16.52
N ASP A 141 6.35 1.15 -17.17
CA ASP A 141 7.60 1.51 -17.83
C ASP A 141 8.74 1.73 -16.81
N GLN A 142 8.38 2.18 -15.60
CA GLN A 142 9.34 2.44 -14.53
C GLN A 142 9.51 1.25 -13.58
N TYR A 143 8.41 0.57 -13.24
CA TYR A 143 8.37 -0.45 -12.18
C TYR A 143 7.88 -1.83 -12.64
N GLY A 144 7.53 -1.97 -13.92
CA GLY A 144 6.99 -3.21 -14.46
C GLY A 144 8.07 -4.27 -14.68
N ILE A 145 7.61 -5.47 -15.06
CA ILE A 145 8.47 -6.66 -15.23
C ILE A 145 9.60 -6.47 -16.24
N ASP A 146 9.36 -5.68 -17.29
CA ASP A 146 10.32 -5.41 -18.36
C ASP A 146 11.30 -4.27 -18.03
N SER A 147 11.12 -3.62 -16.86
CA SER A 147 12.01 -2.56 -16.39
C SER A 147 13.21 -3.13 -15.62
N PRO A 148 14.24 -2.32 -15.31
CA PRO A 148 15.31 -2.75 -14.42
C PRO A 148 14.85 -3.02 -12.96
N HIS A 149 13.70 -2.50 -12.54
CA HIS A 149 13.25 -2.50 -11.15
C HIS A 149 13.24 -3.89 -10.49
N PRO A 150 12.62 -4.94 -11.07
CA PRO A 150 12.56 -6.26 -10.44
C PRO A 150 13.95 -6.84 -10.17
N ASN A 151 14.88 -6.67 -11.11
CA ASN A 151 16.26 -7.15 -10.93
C ASN A 151 16.99 -6.40 -9.80
N MET A 152 16.73 -5.10 -9.63
CA MET A 152 17.28 -4.33 -8.53
C MET A 152 16.72 -4.79 -7.18
N VAL A 153 15.41 -5.07 -7.10
CA VAL A 153 14.77 -5.63 -5.90
C VAL A 153 15.37 -7.00 -5.55
N VAL A 154 15.48 -7.90 -6.53
CA VAL A 154 16.05 -9.24 -6.29
C VAL A 154 17.52 -9.14 -5.86
N SER A 155 18.30 -8.26 -6.49
CA SER A 155 19.70 -8.06 -6.13
C SER A 155 19.85 -7.59 -4.67
N ASP A 156 19.05 -6.60 -4.26
CA ASP A 156 19.06 -6.08 -2.89
C ASP A 156 18.63 -7.16 -1.87
N ILE A 157 17.58 -7.91 -2.18
CA ILE A 157 17.14 -9.04 -1.33
C ILE A 157 18.28 -10.04 -1.15
N LEU A 158 18.93 -10.49 -2.24
CA LEU A 158 20.02 -11.46 -2.16
C LEU A 158 21.23 -10.95 -1.39
N GLU A 159 21.55 -9.66 -1.54
CA GLU A 159 22.64 -9.01 -0.80
C GLU A 159 22.36 -8.93 0.70
N GLN A 160 21.14 -8.55 1.09
CA GLN A 160 20.77 -8.33 2.49
C GLN A 160 20.33 -9.61 3.22
N PHE A 161 19.85 -10.62 2.49
CA PHE A 161 19.23 -11.81 3.09
C PHE A 161 20.10 -12.52 4.13
N PRO A 162 21.42 -12.72 3.96
CA PRO A 162 22.24 -13.37 4.99
C PRO A 162 22.22 -12.63 6.34
N VAL A 163 22.14 -11.30 6.30
CA VAL A 163 22.08 -10.47 7.52
C VAL A 163 20.66 -10.53 8.12
N LEU A 164 19.63 -10.23 7.32
CA LEU A 164 18.25 -10.15 7.78
C LEU A 164 17.68 -11.52 8.22
N SER A 165 18.10 -12.60 7.57
CA SER A 165 17.72 -13.97 7.95
C SER A 165 18.49 -14.52 9.15
N HIS A 166 19.47 -13.76 9.69
CA HIS A 166 20.43 -14.24 10.69
C HIS A 166 21.12 -15.53 10.25
N ALA A 167 21.82 -15.48 9.11
CA ALA A 167 22.51 -16.60 8.49
C ALA A 167 21.59 -17.82 8.24
N GLY A 168 20.36 -17.57 7.76
CA GLY A 168 19.39 -18.61 7.44
C GLY A 168 18.62 -19.17 8.64
N LYS A 169 18.73 -18.56 9.82
CA LYS A 169 17.90 -18.90 10.99
C LYS A 169 16.41 -18.63 10.74
N PHE A 170 16.10 -17.63 9.93
CA PHE A 170 14.74 -17.24 9.55
C PHE A 170 14.53 -17.30 8.04
N HIS A 171 13.28 -17.46 7.62
CA HIS A 171 12.86 -17.39 6.22
C HIS A 171 12.09 -16.09 5.96
N ALA A 172 11.98 -15.70 4.69
CA ALA A 172 11.24 -14.52 4.26
C ALA A 172 10.15 -14.89 3.26
N MET A 173 9.19 -13.98 3.11
CA MET A 173 8.17 -14.02 2.05
C MET A 173 8.31 -12.77 1.20
N LEU A 174 8.19 -12.92 -0.12
CA LEU A 174 8.06 -11.81 -1.06
C LEU A 174 6.61 -11.79 -1.57
N ALA A 175 5.91 -10.68 -1.32
CA ALA A 175 4.57 -10.46 -1.84
C ALA A 175 4.66 -9.48 -3.02
N THR A 176 4.08 -9.86 -4.15
CA THR A 176 4.02 -9.04 -5.38
C THR A 176 2.60 -8.54 -5.63
N SER A 177 2.45 -7.54 -6.51
CA SER A 177 1.15 -6.93 -6.77
C SER A 177 0.26 -7.78 -7.69
N SER A 178 0.85 -8.71 -8.45
CA SER A 178 0.16 -9.50 -9.46
C SER A 178 0.84 -10.84 -9.77
N ILE A 179 0.09 -11.75 -10.40
CA ILE A 179 0.63 -13.05 -10.85
C ILE A 179 1.79 -12.87 -11.83
N PRO A 180 1.71 -12.00 -12.87
CA PRO A 180 2.84 -11.79 -13.76
C PRO A 180 4.12 -11.35 -13.04
N GLU A 181 4.05 -10.51 -12.01
CA GLU A 181 5.24 -10.12 -11.22
C GLU A 181 5.79 -11.25 -10.34
N ALA A 182 4.97 -12.24 -10.00
CA ALA A 182 5.40 -13.39 -9.20
C ALA A 182 6.12 -14.46 -10.01
N VAL A 183 5.93 -14.47 -11.34
CA VAL A 183 6.50 -15.45 -12.28
C VAL A 183 7.86 -14.96 -12.75
#